data_AF-A0A3S0FFA4-F1
#
_entry.id   AF-A0A3S0FFA4-F1
#
_cell.length_a   1.000
_cell.length_b   1.000
_cell.length_c   1.000
_cell.angle_alpha   90.00
_cell.angle_beta   90.00
_cell.angle_gamma   90.00
#
_symmetry.space_group_name_H-M   'P 1'
#
loop_
_entity.id
_entity.type
_entity.pdbx_description
1 polymer ?
#
loop_
_entity_poly.entity_id
_entity_poly.type
_entity_poly.pdbx_seq_one_letter_code
_entity_poly.pdbx_strand_id
1 'polypeptide(L)' 'ENGAGLVVDGTAKALPAGYRPGYDAARGVAGIAVVVHDERLPGETAAACLRRLGAHGIAYIYRQE' A
#
# COMPACT_ATOMS: atom_id res chain seq x y z
N GLU A 1 -13.46 15.04 -5.31
CA GLU A 1 -14.47 14.21 -4.60
C GLU A 1 -14.60 12.89 -5.35
N ASN A 2 -13.74 11.92 -5.06
CA ASN A 2 -13.77 10.58 -5.67
C ASN A 2 -13.49 9.58 -4.54
N GLY A 3 -14.54 9.19 -3.81
CA GLY A 3 -14.46 8.15 -2.80
C GLY A 3 -14.46 6.77 -3.47
N ALA A 4 -13.54 5.90 -3.07
CA ALA A 4 -13.60 4.49 -3.41
C ALA A 4 -14.67 3.81 -2.53
N GLY A 5 -15.75 3.33 -3.12
CA GLY A 5 -16.79 2.56 -2.42
C GLY A 5 -16.47 1.06 -2.45
N LEU A 6 -16.49 0.41 -1.28
CA LEU A 6 -16.50 -1.05 -1.19
C LEU A 6 -17.89 -1.53 -1.63
N VAL A 7 -17.96 -2.27 -2.73
CA VAL A 7 -19.22 -2.87 -3.19
C VAL A 7 -19.27 -4.30 -2.71
N VAL A 8 -20.35 -4.64 -1.98
CA VAL A 8 -20.71 -6.02 -1.66
C VAL A 8 -21.97 -6.31 -2.47
N ASP A 9 -21.88 -7.27 -3.41
CA ASP A 9 -22.93 -7.75 -4.33
C ASP A 9 -23.45 -6.80 -5.44
N GLY A 10 -22.61 -5.90 -5.95
CA GLY A 10 -22.90 -5.12 -7.17
C GLY A 10 -21.67 -5.00 -8.06
N THR A 11 -21.82 -5.19 -9.37
CA THR A 11 -20.72 -4.97 -10.32
C THR A 11 -20.27 -3.50 -10.23
N ALA A 12 -19.10 -3.26 -9.65
CA ALA A 12 -18.48 -1.95 -9.63
C ALA A 12 -18.41 -1.41 -11.08
N LYS A 13 -18.82 -0.14 -11.28
CA LYS A 13 -18.71 0.54 -12.59
C LYS A 13 -17.33 0.27 -13.16
N ALA A 14 -17.28 -0.32 -14.36
CA ALA A 14 -16.07 -0.82 -14.97
C ALA A 14 -15.01 0.28 -14.99
N LEU A 15 -13.98 0.07 -14.19
CA LEU A 15 -12.73 0.81 -14.27
C LEU A 15 -12.18 0.65 -15.70
N PRO A 16 -11.43 1.63 -16.22
CA PRO A 16 -10.91 1.58 -17.59
C PRO A 16 -10.27 0.22 -17.88
N ALA A 17 -10.44 -0.30 -19.11
CA ALA A 17 -9.83 -1.55 -19.55
C ALA A 17 -8.30 -1.44 -19.48
N GLY A 18 -7.72 -1.79 -18.33
CA GLY A 18 -6.31 -1.56 -18.01
C GLY A 18 -6.04 -1.25 -16.53
N TYR A 19 -7.03 -0.73 -15.79
CA TYR A 19 -6.88 -0.51 -14.36
C TYR A 19 -6.93 -1.85 -13.62
N ARG A 20 -5.79 -2.23 -13.04
CA ARG A 20 -5.63 -3.45 -12.25
C ARG A 20 -5.38 -3.03 -10.80
N PRO A 21 -6.44 -2.86 -9.98
CA PRO A 21 -6.27 -2.40 -8.60
C PRO A 21 -5.37 -3.33 -7.77
N GLY A 22 -5.33 -4.62 -8.10
CA GLY A 22 -4.39 -5.57 -7.49
C GLY A 22 -2.93 -5.35 -7.88
N TYR A 23 -2.65 -4.73 -9.03
CA TYR A 23 -1.29 -4.41 -9.48
C TYR A 23 -0.73 -3.19 -8.73
N ASP A 24 -1.54 -2.15 -8.54
CA ASP A 24 -1.17 -0.96 -7.77
C ASP A 24 -0.96 -1.30 -6.29
N ALA A 25 -1.85 -2.13 -5.72
CA ALA A 25 -1.69 -2.59 -4.34
C ALA A 25 -0.47 -3.50 -4.15
N ALA A 26 -0.20 -4.41 -5.10
CA ALA A 26 0.98 -5.28 -5.02
C ALA A 26 2.28 -4.46 -5.11
N ARG A 27 2.33 -3.44 -5.96
CA ARG A 27 3.47 -2.52 -6.06
C ARG A 27 3.65 -1.70 -4.80
N GLY A 28 2.59 -1.09 -4.27
CA GLY A 28 2.65 -0.33 -3.03
C GLY A 28 3.11 -1.20 -1.84
N VAL A 29 2.65 -2.44 -1.75
CA VAL A 29 3.11 -3.40 -0.72
C VAL A 29 4.56 -3.82 -0.95
N ALA A 30 4.99 -4.03 -2.20
CA ALA A 30 6.38 -4.33 -2.51
C ALA A 30 7.32 -3.16 -2.11
N GLY A 31 6.91 -1.92 -2.37
CA GLY A 31 7.65 -0.73 -1.92
C GLY A 31 7.79 -0.66 -0.40
N ILE A 32 6.71 -0.96 0.35
CA ILE A 32 6.77 -1.05 1.81
C ILE A 32 7.74 -2.15 2.26
N ALA A 33 7.71 -3.31 1.61
CA ALA A 33 8.59 -4.42 1.95
C ALA A 33 10.08 -4.09 1.76
N VAL A 34 10.42 -3.37 0.68
CA VAL A 34 11.80 -2.87 0.44
C VAL A 34 12.22 -1.92 1.54
N VAL A 35 11.39 -0.93 1.89
CA VAL A 35 11.73 0.02 2.96
C VAL A 35 11.89 -0.66 4.31
N VAL A 36 11.04 -1.64 4.64
CA VAL A 36 11.18 -2.43 5.88
C VAL A 36 12.45 -3.27 5.88
N HIS A 37 12.91 -3.74 4.72
CA HIS A 37 14.17 -4.45 4.62
C HIS A 37 15.37 -3.51 4.88
N ASP A 38 15.35 -2.31 4.31
CA ASP A 38 16.49 -1.39 4.31
C ASP A 38 16.58 -0.52 5.58
N GLU A 39 15.45 -0.10 6.13
CA GLU A 39 15.42 0.83 7.27
C GLU A 39 15.39 0.14 8.63
N ARG A 40 15.24 -1.19 8.69
CA ARG A 40 15.07 -1.91 9.95
C ARG A 40 16.37 -1.92 10.75
N LEU A 41 16.27 -1.47 12.01
CA LEU A 41 17.39 -1.44 12.93
C LEU A 41 17.78 -2.86 13.40
N PRO A 42 19.04 -3.10 13.83
CA PRO A 42 19.43 -4.39 14.38
C PRO A 42 18.55 -4.84 15.55
N GLY A 43 17.98 -6.05 15.45
CA GLY A 43 17.07 -6.60 16.45
C GLY A 43 15.64 -6.04 16.42
N GLU A 44 15.34 -5.08 15.53
CA GLU A 44 13.99 -4.53 15.35
C GLU A 44 13.10 -5.52 14.60
N THR A 45 11.84 -5.68 15.02
CA THR A 45 10.86 -6.47 14.28
C THR A 45 10.28 -5.65 13.12
N ALA A 46 9.75 -6.33 12.10
CA ALA A 46 9.06 -5.63 11.00
C ALA A 46 7.92 -4.72 11.51
N ALA A 47 7.15 -5.17 12.51
CA ALA A 47 6.09 -4.37 13.12
C ALA A 47 6.61 -3.13 13.85
N ALA A 48 7.76 -3.23 14.53
CA ALA A 48 8.40 -2.09 15.18
C ALA A 48 8.92 -1.07 14.15
N CYS A 49 9.54 -1.55 13.07
CA CYS A 49 9.98 -0.71 11.94
C CYS A 49 8.78 0.03 11.32
N LEU A 50 7.69 -0.67 11.01
CA LEU A 50 6.47 -0.05 10.47
C LEU A 50 5.89 1.01 11.42
N ARG A 51 5.89 0.74 12.73
CA ARG A 51 5.42 1.69 13.75
C ARG A 51 6.30 2.94 13.82
N ARG A 52 7.62 2.79 13.66
CA ARG A 52 8.58 3.92 13.63
C ARG A 52 8.45 4.76 12.37
N LEU A 53 8.27 4.12 11.20
CA LEU A 53 8.01 4.81 9.93
C LEU A 53 6.68 5.57 9.95
N GLY A 54 5.71 5.06 10.69
CA GLY A 54 4.43 5.70 10.96
C GLY A 54 3.49 5.71 9.75
N ALA A 55 2.20 5.95 10.02
CA ALA A 55 1.16 5.85 9.00
C ALA A 55 1.38 6.79 7.81
N HIS A 56 1.90 7.99 8.03
CA HIS A 56 2.17 8.95 6.96
C HIS A 56 3.30 8.48 6.04
N GLY A 57 4.40 7.96 6.61
CA GLY A 57 5.52 7.41 5.83
C GLY A 57 5.08 6.21 5.01
N ILE A 58 4.35 5.28 5.62
CA ILE A 58 3.81 4.10 4.93
C ILE A 58 2.84 4.50 3.81
N ALA A 59 1.95 5.46 4.06
CA ALA A 59 1.00 5.92 3.05
C ALA A 59 1.68 6.68 1.90
N TYR A 60 2.78 7.37 2.17
CA TYR A 60 3.62 7.99 1.13
C TYR A 60 4.29 6.91 0.27
N ILE A 61 4.95 5.92 0.88
CA ILE A 61 5.61 4.82 0.18
C ILE A 61 4.61 4.02 -0.66
N TYR A 62 3.43 3.74 -0.11
CA TYR A 62 2.37 3.00 -0.82
C TYR A 62 1.88 3.72 -2.10
N ARG A 63 1.95 5.06 -2.13
CA ARG A 63 1.46 5.90 -3.25
C ARG A 63 2.56 6.40 -4.19
N GLN A 64 3.82 6.15 -3.86
CA GLN A 64 4.97 6.53 -4.70
C GLN A 64 5.15 5.52 -5.83
N GLU A 65 4.13 5.38 -6.68
CA GLU A 65 4.14 4.57 -7.90
C GLU A 65 3.18 5.19 -8.95
#